data_AF-A0A7K1UAS2-F1
#
_entry.id   AF-A0A7K1UAS2-F1
#
_cell.length_a   1.000
_cell.length_b   1.000
_cell.length_c   1.000
_cell.angle_alpha   90.00
_cell.angle_beta   90.00
_cell.angle_gamma   90.00
#
_symmetry.space_group_name_H-M   'P 1'
#
loop_
_entity.id
_entity.type
_entity.pdbx_description
1 polymer ?
#
loop_
_entity_poly.entity_id
_entity_poly.type
_entity_poly.pdbx_seq_one_letter_code
_entity_poly.pdbx_strand_id
1 'polypeptide(L)'
;MKGSLLILFCFLLLSTTTSAQQPVYIPADGKVWSFGNVAVFGDITNEGLLGSNPATLLYFLGKQWTNTYTAILSDESASGTDGTGGIFRFAGTSGQQIIAGGYNVASKTGPSFPNIEISNGNGVVLADLNDLKVRNNLNLANGHVFLNGWNLMVGHNTPGTITGYSDKRYIVTGADIAGGFLYRSKLTSAAGQVIFPVGTSATNYAPAGVVYEGTAEDFKVRVFDRVLQYAVSGDMLYDSVVYKTWNIGQETNSTGLTALTLQHLNADEGPEYSVNRANSYISRFSYGAWEVRKSVNDNMQTGTITTQPMQEAATMHSRGFAGLGTDAYFIKMTTGTASYLPVDIVYFNAYRVSYALVDLLWTTTRETNNSVFEIERMLDNETEFKKVGTVDTKAPGGYSTSKLDYYFQDINDYDGWSYYRIRAVSTTGRYVYSDVREVGPLVQAKVFPNPNQGQFKVKVRGIRTPLIVQVFDTWGQQVRKLEMTGETEVQIKDMPKGTYVLVLTHKESKKQAYVTKVVVIE
;
A
#
# COMPACT_ATOMS: atom_id res chain seq x y z
N MET A 1 -40.55 51.23 51.11
CA MET A 1 -41.04 50.27 50.09
C MET A 1 -39.96 50.11 49.03
N LYS A 2 -39.48 48.87 48.88
CA LYS A 2 -38.89 48.22 47.68
C LYS A 2 -38.06 49.04 46.68
N GLY A 3 -36.82 48.57 46.41
CA GLY A 3 -36.19 48.80 45.10
C GLY A 3 -34.68 48.60 44.98
N SER A 4 -34.24 47.35 45.09
CA SER A 4 -33.08 46.74 44.37
C SER A 4 -31.66 47.32 44.47
N LEU A 5 -30.94 46.75 45.44
CA LEU A 5 -29.63 46.08 45.34
C LEU A 5 -29.14 45.75 43.90
N LEU A 6 -27.95 46.26 43.52
CA LEU A 6 -27.10 45.68 42.49
C LEU A 6 -25.69 45.50 43.08
N ILE A 7 -25.38 44.28 43.50
CA ILE A 7 -24.05 43.86 43.97
C ILE A 7 -23.20 43.57 42.73
N LEU A 8 -22.17 44.38 42.48
CA LEU A 8 -21.15 44.08 41.50
C LEU A 8 -20.09 43.20 42.18
N PHE A 9 -20.14 41.90 41.88
CA PHE A 9 -19.20 40.89 42.36
C PHE A 9 -17.92 40.99 41.51
N CYS A 10 -16.93 41.77 41.94
CA CYS A 10 -15.58 41.70 41.37
C CYS A 10 -14.90 40.45 41.92
N PHE A 11 -14.94 39.36 41.14
CA PHE A 11 -14.03 38.23 41.32
C PHE A 11 -12.59 38.73 41.18
N LEU A 12 -11.86 38.79 42.30
CA LEU A 12 -10.40 38.76 42.28
C LEU A 12 -10.01 37.42 41.66
N LEU A 13 -9.63 37.43 40.39
CA LEU A 13 -8.83 36.37 39.79
C LEU A 13 -7.51 36.35 40.55
N LEU A 14 -7.43 35.50 41.58
CA LEU A 14 -6.16 34.95 42.03
C LEU A 14 -5.58 34.21 40.82
N SER A 15 -4.76 34.90 40.04
CA SER A 15 -3.82 34.28 39.14
C SER A 15 -2.89 33.42 40.00
N THR A 16 -3.22 32.14 40.14
CA THR A 16 -2.30 31.12 40.61
C THR A 16 -1.09 31.21 39.69
N THR A 17 0.02 31.74 40.22
CA THR A 17 1.31 31.73 39.55
C THR A 17 1.65 30.27 39.30
N THR A 18 1.48 29.82 38.07
CA THR A 18 2.04 28.55 37.61
C THR A 18 3.56 28.72 37.64
N SER A 19 4.22 28.18 38.66
CA SER A 19 5.68 28.09 38.65
C SER A 19 6.09 27.20 37.48
N ALA A 20 6.65 27.77 36.43
CA ALA A 20 7.38 27.01 35.44
C ALA A 20 8.56 26.33 36.15
N GLN A 21 8.71 25.02 36.01
CA GLN A 21 9.86 24.30 36.54
C GLN A 21 11.13 24.80 35.83
N GLN A 22 12.17 25.08 36.61
CA GLN A 22 13.43 25.56 36.05
C GLN A 22 14.17 24.43 35.32
N PRO A 23 14.71 24.68 34.12
CA PRO A 23 15.57 23.71 33.44
C PRO A 23 16.86 23.51 34.23
N VAL A 24 17.42 22.30 34.13
CA VAL A 24 18.72 21.94 34.70
C VAL A 24 19.79 22.10 33.64
N TYR A 25 20.79 22.92 33.92
CA TYR A 25 21.93 23.16 33.04
C TYR A 25 23.23 22.71 33.72
N ILE A 26 23.98 21.84 33.05
CA ILE A 26 25.33 21.42 33.46
C ILE A 26 26.32 22.10 32.49
N PRO A 27 27.07 23.13 32.93
CA PRO A 27 27.98 23.87 32.06
C PRO A 27 29.19 23.02 31.65
N ALA A 28 29.93 23.44 30.62
CA ALA A 28 31.05 22.69 30.04
C ALA A 28 32.15 22.26 31.03
N ASP A 29 32.43 23.06 32.06
CA ASP A 29 33.37 22.76 33.14
C ASP A 29 32.71 22.09 34.36
N GLY A 30 31.38 21.99 34.36
CA GLY A 30 30.56 21.39 35.40
C GLY A 30 30.81 19.88 35.50
N LYS A 31 30.92 19.40 36.74
CA LYS A 31 31.06 17.98 37.06
C LYS A 31 30.00 17.58 38.07
N VAL A 32 29.04 16.79 37.62
CA VAL A 32 27.96 16.23 38.43
C VAL A 32 28.14 14.72 38.48
N TRP A 33 27.95 14.14 39.66
CA TRP A 33 28.02 12.70 39.84
C TRP A 33 26.83 12.20 40.65
N SER A 34 26.13 11.20 40.13
CA SER A 34 25.01 10.56 40.83
C SER A 34 25.45 9.25 41.47
N PHE A 35 25.09 9.08 42.75
CA PHE A 35 25.37 7.88 43.55
C PHE A 35 24.10 7.10 43.93
N GLY A 36 22.92 7.66 43.67
CA GLY A 36 21.64 7.10 44.08
C GLY A 36 20.49 7.56 43.18
N ASN A 37 19.27 7.56 43.72
CA ASN A 37 18.08 7.90 42.94
C ASN A 37 17.87 9.41 42.91
N VAL A 38 17.73 9.97 41.71
CA VAL A 38 17.51 11.41 41.50
C VAL A 38 16.34 11.58 40.54
N ALA A 39 15.41 12.47 40.86
CA ALA A 39 14.32 12.85 39.96
C ALA A 39 14.54 14.27 39.45
N VAL A 40 14.45 14.45 38.12
CA VAL A 40 14.54 15.75 37.46
C VAL A 40 13.25 16.01 36.71
N PHE A 41 12.57 17.10 37.09
CA PHE A 41 11.25 17.44 36.57
C PHE A 41 11.29 18.44 35.41
N GLY A 42 12.32 19.31 35.37
CA GLY A 42 12.55 20.24 34.26
C GLY A 42 13.36 19.60 33.12
N ASP A 43 13.47 20.31 32.00
CA ASP A 43 14.34 19.94 30.89
C ASP A 43 15.81 19.93 31.32
N ILE A 44 16.64 19.14 30.65
CA ILE A 44 18.08 19.06 30.92
C ILE A 44 18.87 19.53 29.69
N THR A 45 19.86 20.38 29.92
CA THR A 45 20.95 20.66 28.97
C THR A 45 22.27 20.32 29.64
N ASN A 46 23.01 19.39 29.03
CA ASN A 46 24.31 18.94 29.52
C ASN A 46 25.41 19.32 28.52
N GLU A 47 26.37 20.12 28.97
CA GLU A 47 27.60 20.48 28.26
C GLU A 47 28.86 19.95 28.95
N GLY A 48 28.75 19.61 30.24
CA GLY A 48 29.86 19.14 31.06
C GLY A 48 29.84 17.63 31.29
N LEU A 49 30.26 17.22 32.48
CA LEU A 49 30.29 15.82 32.90
C LEU A 49 29.10 15.52 33.82
N LEU A 50 28.31 14.51 33.45
CA LEU A 50 27.31 13.88 34.30
C LEU A 50 27.62 12.38 34.44
N GLY A 51 28.23 12.01 35.55
CA GLY A 51 28.59 10.63 35.88
C GLY A 51 27.54 9.91 36.70
N SER A 52 27.55 8.58 36.66
CA SER A 52 26.62 7.75 37.43
C SER A 52 27.22 6.41 37.87
N ASN A 53 26.93 6.00 39.11
CA ASN A 53 27.27 4.66 39.62
C ASN A 53 26.20 3.61 39.27
N PRO A 54 26.52 2.29 39.33
CA PRO A 54 25.59 1.22 38.96
C PRO A 54 24.24 1.22 39.70
N ALA A 55 24.21 1.67 40.95
CA ALA A 55 22.98 1.76 41.76
C ALA A 55 22.13 3.01 41.46
N THR A 56 22.59 3.89 40.56
CA THR A 56 21.88 5.14 40.22
C THR A 56 20.65 4.85 39.37
N LEU A 57 19.53 5.46 39.76
CA LEU A 57 18.37 5.62 38.90
C LEU A 57 18.01 7.11 38.78
N LEU A 58 18.32 7.67 37.61
CA LEU A 58 17.96 9.04 37.26
C LEU A 58 16.60 9.03 36.55
N TYR A 59 15.56 9.51 37.25
CA TYR A 59 14.22 9.70 36.73
C TYR A 59 14.10 11.05 36.04
N PHE A 60 14.05 11.04 34.71
CA PHE A 60 13.81 12.21 33.91
C PHE A 60 12.32 12.35 33.53
N LEU A 61 11.68 13.37 34.07
CA LEU A 61 10.26 13.69 33.90
C LEU A 61 10.02 14.95 33.04
N GLY A 62 11.08 15.71 32.73
CA GLY A 62 11.04 16.87 31.84
C GLY A 62 10.67 16.51 30.41
N LYS A 63 10.49 17.51 29.55
CA LYS A 63 10.08 17.32 28.15
C LYS A 63 11.28 16.98 27.26
N GLN A 64 12.40 17.64 27.46
CA GLN A 64 13.57 17.58 26.57
C GLN A 64 14.88 17.35 27.34
N TRP A 65 15.64 16.36 26.88
CA TRP A 65 17.03 16.14 27.26
C TRP A 65 17.94 16.51 26.10
N THR A 66 18.90 17.40 26.33
CA THR A 66 19.90 17.80 25.34
C THR A 66 21.30 17.57 25.89
N ASN A 67 22.12 16.79 25.17
CA ASN A 67 23.56 16.79 25.33
C ASN A 67 24.19 17.56 24.15
N THR A 68 25.18 18.39 24.42
CA THR A 68 26.04 18.89 23.34
C THR A 68 27.06 17.83 22.91
N TYR A 69 27.71 18.04 21.77
CA TYR A 69 28.70 17.10 21.24
C TYR A 69 29.93 16.90 22.13
N THR A 70 30.20 17.83 23.07
CA THR A 70 31.30 17.75 24.04
C THR A 70 30.88 17.18 25.39
N ALA A 71 29.58 16.97 25.61
CA ALA A 71 29.08 16.48 26.87
C ALA A 71 29.59 15.07 27.18
N ILE A 72 29.74 14.76 28.46
CA ILE A 72 30.28 13.48 28.93
C ILE A 72 29.27 12.82 29.87
N LEU A 73 28.95 11.56 29.58
CA LEU A 73 28.09 10.70 30.40
C LEU A 73 28.91 9.52 30.94
N SER A 74 29.63 9.77 32.04
CA SER A 74 30.58 8.82 32.60
C SER A 74 29.91 7.72 33.44
N ASP A 75 30.53 6.54 33.47
CA ASP A 75 30.27 5.53 34.48
C ASP A 75 31.43 5.43 35.50
N GLU A 76 31.34 4.45 36.41
CA GLU A 76 32.32 4.24 37.47
C GLU A 76 33.68 3.67 37.05
N SER A 77 33.88 3.28 35.78
CA SER A 77 35.15 2.72 35.33
C SER A 77 36.22 3.80 35.18
N ALA A 78 37.49 3.38 35.16
CA ALA A 78 38.62 4.29 34.91
C ALA A 78 38.54 4.98 33.54
N SER A 79 37.94 4.32 32.54
CA SER A 79 37.67 4.89 31.21
C SER A 79 36.40 5.73 31.17
N GLY A 80 35.49 5.59 32.15
CA GLY A 80 34.21 6.28 32.23
C GLY A 80 33.15 5.79 31.24
N THR A 81 33.17 4.55 30.80
CA THR A 81 33.44 4.00 29.45
C THR A 81 32.99 2.54 29.41
N ASP A 82 33.62 1.75 30.29
CA ASP A 82 33.57 0.29 30.28
C ASP A 82 32.93 -0.31 31.55
N GLY A 83 32.33 0.53 32.38
CA GLY A 83 31.59 0.15 33.58
C GLY A 83 30.12 -0.12 33.30
N THR A 84 29.36 -0.30 34.38
CA THR A 84 27.92 -0.55 34.31
C THR A 84 27.14 0.75 34.19
N GLY A 85 27.52 1.77 34.99
CA GLY A 85 26.83 3.04 35.09
C GLY A 85 25.37 2.95 35.55
N GLY A 86 24.73 4.10 35.76
CA GLY A 86 23.34 4.19 36.19
C GLY A 86 22.31 3.94 35.09
N ILE A 87 21.04 3.95 35.48
CA ILE A 87 19.88 3.92 34.57
C ILE A 87 19.31 5.32 34.43
N PHE A 88 19.19 5.79 33.18
CA PHE A 88 18.52 7.04 32.83
C PHE A 88 17.11 6.70 32.33
N ARG A 89 16.11 6.97 33.16
CA ARG A 89 14.72 6.62 32.90
C ARG A 89 13.95 7.82 32.37
N PHE A 90 13.47 7.71 31.14
CA PHE A 90 12.58 8.68 30.49
C PHE A 90 11.13 8.30 30.80
N ALA A 91 10.51 9.00 31.76
CA ALA A 91 9.18 8.65 32.31
C ALA A 91 8.22 9.84 32.35
N GLY A 92 8.47 10.90 31.58
CA GLY A 92 7.58 12.05 31.50
C GLY A 92 6.19 11.65 31.00
N THR A 93 5.15 12.28 31.53
CA THR A 93 3.74 11.99 31.16
C THR A 93 3.13 13.08 30.28
N SER A 94 3.82 14.21 30.11
CA SER A 94 3.37 15.37 29.33
C SER A 94 3.66 15.19 27.82
N GLY A 95 3.11 14.12 27.25
CA GLY A 95 3.32 13.74 25.85
C GLY A 95 4.69 13.10 25.59
N GLN A 96 5.06 13.00 24.31
CA GLN A 96 6.32 12.40 23.85
C GLN A 96 7.53 13.21 24.34
N GLN A 97 8.55 12.54 24.89
CA GLN A 97 9.80 13.17 25.33
C GLN A 97 10.81 13.28 24.19
N ILE A 98 11.69 14.27 24.26
CA ILE A 98 12.69 14.56 23.22
C ILE A 98 14.09 14.25 23.76
N ILE A 99 14.91 13.57 22.97
CA ILE A 99 16.33 13.32 23.26
C ILE A 99 17.18 13.87 22.11
N ALA A 100 17.94 14.93 22.38
CA ALA A 100 19.08 15.34 21.56
C ALA A 100 20.33 14.67 22.14
N GLY A 101 20.74 13.57 21.50
CA GLY A 101 21.71 12.62 22.08
C GLY A 101 23.13 13.14 22.16
N GLY A 102 23.54 14.00 21.22
CA GLY A 102 24.88 14.59 21.09
C GLY A 102 25.93 13.63 20.49
N TYR A 103 25.57 12.37 20.21
CA TYR A 103 26.48 11.38 19.64
C TYR A 103 26.58 11.53 18.12
N ASN A 104 27.70 11.12 17.55
CA ASN A 104 27.88 11.01 16.11
C ASN A 104 28.33 9.58 15.76
N VAL A 105 27.47 8.81 15.12
CA VAL A 105 27.73 7.39 14.83
C VAL A 105 28.87 7.20 13.84
N ALA A 106 29.04 8.11 12.88
CA ALA A 106 30.06 8.01 11.84
C ALA A 106 31.49 8.18 12.36
N SER A 107 31.70 9.15 13.26
CA SER A 107 33.00 9.37 13.93
C SER A 107 33.17 8.54 15.21
N LYS A 108 32.06 7.94 15.69
CA LYS A 108 31.94 7.23 16.96
C LYS A 108 32.25 8.07 18.21
N THR A 109 32.10 9.38 18.12
CA THR A 109 32.42 10.32 19.20
C THR A 109 31.17 10.97 19.81
N GLY A 110 31.33 11.53 21.01
CA GLY A 110 30.28 12.24 21.73
C GLY A 110 29.73 11.48 22.95
N PRO A 111 28.77 12.09 23.67
CA PRO A 111 28.10 11.52 24.82
C PRO A 111 27.46 10.15 24.53
N SER A 112 27.50 9.27 25.53
CA SER A 112 26.85 7.95 25.45
C SER A 112 26.32 7.51 26.80
N PHE A 113 25.02 7.25 26.85
CA PHE A 113 24.37 6.82 28.08
C PHE A 113 24.83 5.41 28.46
N PRO A 114 25.10 5.12 29.76
CA PRO A 114 25.38 3.75 30.19
C PRO A 114 24.16 2.85 29.96
N ASN A 115 23.01 3.20 30.56
CA ASN A 115 21.74 2.49 30.37
C ASN A 115 20.58 3.49 30.21
N ILE A 116 19.62 3.15 29.37
CA ILE A 116 18.38 3.93 29.20
C ILE A 116 17.18 3.02 29.48
N GLU A 117 16.19 3.54 30.21
CA GLU A 117 14.86 2.96 30.29
C GLU A 117 13.83 3.92 29.69
N ILE A 118 13.06 3.44 28.71
CA ILE A 118 11.93 4.16 28.14
C ILE A 118 10.66 3.71 28.87
N SER A 119 10.10 4.62 29.65
CA SER A 119 8.87 4.43 30.45
C SER A 119 7.78 5.45 30.10
N ASN A 120 8.00 6.30 29.10
CA ASN A 120 7.03 7.25 28.57
C ASN A 120 6.09 6.55 27.57
N GLY A 121 4.79 6.46 27.87
CA GLY A 121 3.82 5.79 26.99
C GLY A 121 3.66 6.39 25.59
N ASN A 122 3.98 7.68 25.40
CA ASN A 122 4.03 8.33 24.08
C ASN A 122 5.38 8.13 23.37
N GLY A 123 6.31 7.45 24.02
CA GLY A 123 7.68 7.21 23.57
C GLY A 123 8.60 8.41 23.74
N VAL A 124 9.80 8.24 23.18
CA VAL A 124 10.81 9.28 23.02
C VAL A 124 11.09 9.49 21.55
N VAL A 125 11.40 10.72 21.14
CA VAL A 125 11.81 11.06 19.77
C VAL A 125 13.21 11.66 19.78
N LEU A 126 14.04 11.25 18.82
CA LEU A 126 15.35 11.84 18.62
C LEU A 126 15.24 13.17 17.86
N ALA A 127 16.09 14.13 18.21
CA ALA A 127 16.07 15.48 17.63
C ALA A 127 17.46 16.12 17.56
N ASP A 128 17.49 17.34 17.00
CA ASP A 128 18.63 18.28 17.03
C ASP A 128 19.91 17.79 16.34
N LEU A 129 19.75 17.17 15.16
CA LEU A 129 20.85 16.79 14.26
C LEU A 129 21.89 15.81 14.82
N ASN A 130 21.59 15.12 15.93
CA ASN A 130 22.54 14.25 16.61
C ASN A 130 21.97 12.85 16.82
N ASP A 131 22.86 11.85 16.79
CA ASP A 131 22.54 10.47 17.09
C ASP A 131 22.49 10.23 18.60
N LEU A 132 21.93 9.09 19.01
CA LEU A 132 21.91 8.62 20.38
C LEU A 132 22.77 7.37 20.54
N LYS A 133 23.52 7.27 21.65
CA LYS A 133 24.22 6.04 22.01
C LYS A 133 23.87 5.55 23.42
N VAL A 134 23.65 4.24 23.52
CA VAL A 134 23.45 3.50 24.78
C VAL A 134 24.48 2.38 24.85
N ARG A 135 25.32 2.35 25.88
CA ARG A 135 26.48 1.45 25.93
C ARG A 135 26.09 0.02 26.33
N ASN A 136 25.24 -0.13 27.34
CA ASN A 136 24.99 -1.41 28.00
C ASN A 136 23.58 -1.96 27.73
N ASN A 137 22.53 -1.30 28.24
CA ASN A 137 21.15 -1.75 28.09
C ASN A 137 20.20 -0.61 27.69
N LEU A 138 19.37 -0.87 26.67
CA LEU A 138 18.16 -0.10 26.37
C LEU A 138 16.93 -0.93 26.74
N ASN A 139 16.23 -0.52 27.80
CA ASN A 139 15.01 -1.16 28.24
C ASN A 139 13.78 -0.42 27.72
N LEU A 140 12.92 -1.09 26.95
CA LEU A 140 11.65 -0.58 26.47
C LEU A 140 10.52 -1.03 27.41
N ALA A 141 10.38 -0.35 28.55
CA ALA A 141 9.37 -0.68 29.56
C ALA A 141 7.96 -0.23 29.11
N ASN A 142 7.85 0.99 28.59
CA ASN A 142 6.61 1.55 28.06
C ASN A 142 6.92 2.63 27.01
N GLY A 143 6.42 2.45 25.79
CA GLY A 143 6.63 3.37 24.67
C GLY A 143 7.65 2.92 23.61
N HIS A 144 7.86 3.79 22.63
CA HIS A 144 8.73 3.58 21.47
C HIS A 144 9.94 4.51 21.52
N VAL A 145 10.96 4.21 20.73
CA VAL A 145 12.02 5.17 20.38
C VAL A 145 11.86 5.56 18.91
N PHE A 146 11.43 6.78 18.64
CA PHE A 146 11.28 7.30 17.28
C PHE A 146 12.60 7.91 16.81
N LEU A 147 13.18 7.31 15.76
CA LEU A 147 14.46 7.76 15.23
C LEU A 147 14.37 9.12 14.53
N ASN A 148 13.24 9.40 13.87
CA ASN A 148 13.00 10.70 13.23
C ASN A 148 14.15 11.16 12.30
N GLY A 149 14.73 10.21 11.55
CA GLY A 149 15.88 10.44 10.67
C GLY A 149 17.26 10.28 11.32
N TRP A 150 17.35 10.22 12.64
CA TRP A 150 18.61 10.07 13.41
C TRP A 150 18.93 8.62 13.72
N ASN A 151 20.17 8.33 14.10
CA ASN A 151 20.60 6.98 14.42
C ASN A 151 20.60 6.71 15.92
N LEU A 152 20.42 5.45 16.27
CA LEU A 152 20.58 4.94 17.62
C LEU A 152 21.63 3.84 17.61
N MET A 153 22.70 3.99 18.39
CA MET A 153 23.70 2.94 18.61
C MET A 153 23.48 2.29 19.98
N VAL A 154 23.29 0.97 20.00
CA VAL A 154 23.28 0.18 21.24
C VAL A 154 24.48 -0.76 21.26
N GLY A 155 25.29 -0.65 22.30
CA GLY A 155 26.54 -1.39 22.45
C GLY A 155 27.78 -0.50 22.51
N HIS A 156 28.89 -1.11 22.89
CA HIS A 156 30.21 -0.47 22.95
C HIS A 156 31.29 -1.45 22.50
N ASN A 157 31.82 -2.26 23.43
CA ASN A 157 32.76 -3.36 23.13
C ASN A 157 32.05 -4.70 22.83
N THR A 158 30.76 -4.75 23.13
CA THR A 158 29.84 -5.84 22.81
C THR A 158 28.54 -5.25 22.25
N PRO A 159 27.60 -6.06 21.72
CA PRO A 159 26.34 -5.56 21.19
C PRO A 159 25.41 -4.87 22.20
N GLY A 160 25.73 -4.90 23.49
CA GLY A 160 24.79 -4.51 24.54
C GLY A 160 23.50 -5.34 24.47
N THR A 161 22.45 -4.87 25.14
CA THR A 161 21.14 -5.52 25.14
C THR A 161 20.01 -4.54 24.88
N ILE A 162 18.96 -5.02 24.22
CA ILE A 162 17.67 -4.33 24.13
C ILE A 162 16.64 -5.25 24.75
N THR A 163 15.94 -4.78 25.77
CA THR A 163 14.98 -5.58 26.56
C THR A 163 13.59 -4.95 26.55
N GLY A 164 12.56 -5.72 26.93
CA GLY A 164 11.17 -5.23 27.01
C GLY A 164 10.47 -5.03 25.66
N TYR A 165 11.16 -5.24 24.54
CA TYR A 165 10.60 -5.05 23.21
C TYR A 165 9.45 -6.03 22.91
N SER A 166 8.44 -5.56 22.21
CA SER A 166 7.33 -6.37 21.68
C SER A 166 6.73 -5.68 20.46
N ASP A 167 5.64 -6.21 19.91
CA ASP A 167 4.81 -5.56 18.89
C ASP A 167 4.14 -4.24 19.31
N LYS A 168 4.34 -3.80 20.57
CA LYS A 168 3.85 -2.51 21.10
C LYS A 168 4.96 -1.59 21.61
N ARG A 169 6.21 -2.06 21.64
CA ARG A 169 7.37 -1.34 22.19
C ARG A 169 8.63 -1.68 21.41
N TYR A 170 9.09 -0.76 20.57
CA TYR A 170 10.21 -0.99 19.65
C TYR A 170 10.77 0.34 19.14
N ILE A 171 11.82 0.26 18.32
CA ILE A 171 12.47 1.40 17.69
C ILE A 171 11.78 1.67 16.34
N VAL A 172 11.28 2.89 16.14
CA VAL A 172 10.57 3.29 14.92
C VAL A 172 11.53 3.98 13.96
N THR A 173 11.77 3.36 12.80
CA THR A 173 12.74 3.81 11.78
C THR A 173 12.16 4.73 10.71
N GLY A 174 10.84 4.86 10.65
CA GLY A 174 10.10 5.63 9.65
C GLY A 174 9.64 4.79 8.46
N ALA A 175 8.54 5.21 7.82
CA ALA A 175 7.90 4.50 6.73
C ALA A 175 8.51 4.80 5.34
N ASP A 176 9.26 5.90 5.20
CA ASP A 176 9.84 6.31 3.93
C ASP A 176 11.19 5.65 3.64
N ILE A 177 11.61 5.67 2.37
CA ILE A 177 12.92 5.16 1.92
C ILE A 177 14.09 5.82 2.66
N ALA A 178 13.91 7.05 3.16
CA ALA A 178 14.88 7.78 3.96
C ALA A 178 14.50 7.76 5.45
N GLY A 179 15.49 7.76 6.34
CA GLY A 179 15.28 7.56 7.76
C GLY A 179 16.54 7.05 8.47
N GLY A 180 16.44 6.93 9.79
CA GLY A 180 17.54 6.54 10.65
C GLY A 180 17.70 5.02 10.80
N PHE A 181 18.84 4.60 11.34
CA PHE A 181 19.15 3.20 11.62
C PHE A 181 19.32 2.91 13.11
N LEU A 182 18.97 1.69 13.49
CA LEU A 182 19.44 1.08 14.74
C LEU A 182 20.77 0.36 14.47
N TYR A 183 21.82 0.81 15.13
CA TYR A 183 23.14 0.19 15.14
C TYR A 183 23.32 -0.71 16.36
N ARG A 184 24.01 -1.84 16.17
CA ARG A 184 24.46 -2.75 17.23
C ARG A 184 25.95 -3.00 17.08
N SER A 185 26.71 -2.81 18.16
CA SER A 185 28.18 -2.84 18.11
C SER A 185 28.76 -4.24 18.23
N LYS A 186 29.88 -4.51 17.56
CA LYS A 186 30.77 -5.66 17.85
C LYS A 186 30.06 -7.03 17.92
N LEU A 187 29.18 -7.31 16.96
CA LEU A 187 28.61 -8.64 16.78
C LEU A 187 29.74 -9.64 16.48
N THR A 188 29.68 -10.80 17.13
CA THR A 188 30.59 -11.94 16.94
C THR A 188 29.79 -13.24 17.03
N SER A 189 30.40 -14.38 16.72
CA SER A 189 29.76 -15.69 16.88
C SER A 189 29.31 -15.96 18.33
N ALA A 190 30.05 -15.43 19.31
CA ALA A 190 29.71 -15.58 20.73
C ALA A 190 28.46 -14.81 21.16
N ALA A 191 28.05 -13.79 20.38
CA ALA A 191 26.84 -13.01 20.67
C ALA A 191 25.55 -13.78 20.37
N GLY A 192 25.62 -14.87 19.60
CA GLY A 192 24.45 -15.60 19.12
C GLY A 192 23.56 -14.73 18.22
N GLN A 193 22.25 -14.86 18.37
CA GLN A 193 21.29 -14.04 17.61
C GLN A 193 21.07 -12.69 18.29
N VAL A 194 21.49 -11.63 17.61
CA VAL A 194 21.28 -10.25 18.04
C VAL A 194 20.02 -9.70 17.38
N ILE A 195 19.06 -9.27 18.20
CA ILE A 195 17.77 -8.75 17.74
C ILE A 195 17.80 -7.24 17.55
N PHE A 196 17.23 -6.79 16.44
CA PHE A 196 16.94 -5.41 16.08
C PHE A 196 15.41 -5.23 16.13
N PRO A 197 14.84 -4.83 17.29
CA PRO A 197 13.41 -4.66 17.42
C PRO A 197 13.00 -3.34 16.78
N VAL A 198 12.86 -3.34 15.46
CA VAL A 198 12.51 -2.18 14.65
C VAL A 198 11.10 -2.29 14.07
N GLY A 199 10.53 -1.16 13.69
CA GLY A 199 9.27 -1.05 12.98
C GLY A 199 9.17 0.27 12.22
N THR A 200 8.17 0.37 11.35
CA THR A 200 8.04 1.47 10.37
C THR A 200 7.22 2.64 10.92
N SER A 201 6.26 2.35 11.81
CA SER A 201 5.43 3.31 12.53
C SER A 201 5.16 2.80 13.95
N ALA A 202 4.39 3.52 14.77
CA ALA A 202 4.03 3.09 16.13
C ALA A 202 3.11 1.85 16.19
N THR A 203 2.57 1.41 15.05
CA THR A 203 1.65 0.27 14.96
C THR A 203 2.13 -0.84 14.03
N ASN A 204 3.34 -0.73 13.50
CA ASN A 204 3.84 -1.65 12.49
C ASN A 204 5.24 -2.15 12.83
N TYR A 205 5.28 -3.31 13.47
CA TYR A 205 6.46 -3.97 13.98
C TYR A 205 7.03 -4.96 12.96
N ALA A 206 8.31 -4.82 12.62
CA ALA A 206 8.96 -5.64 11.59
C ALA A 206 10.44 -5.90 11.94
N PRO A 207 10.71 -6.62 13.04
CA PRO A 207 12.06 -6.75 13.57
C PRO A 207 12.94 -7.67 12.72
N ALA A 208 14.24 -7.52 12.90
CA ALA A 208 15.25 -8.41 12.32
C ALA A 208 16.08 -9.08 13.43
N GLY A 209 16.54 -10.30 13.18
CA GLY A 209 17.57 -10.98 13.96
C GLY A 209 18.80 -11.24 13.11
N VAL A 210 19.98 -11.05 13.68
CA VAL A 210 21.27 -11.26 13.00
C VAL A 210 22.13 -12.23 13.81
N VAL A 211 22.54 -13.34 13.20
CA VAL A 211 23.64 -14.18 13.69
C VAL A 211 24.82 -13.93 12.76
N TYR A 212 25.99 -13.66 13.32
CA TYR A 212 27.17 -13.30 12.55
C TYR A 212 28.39 -14.09 13.01
N GLU A 213 29.01 -14.79 12.08
CA GLU A 213 30.18 -15.64 12.29
C GLU A 213 31.40 -15.01 11.60
N GLY A 214 31.90 -13.93 12.17
CA GLY A 214 33.09 -13.23 11.70
C GLY A 214 33.79 -12.45 12.80
N THR A 215 34.79 -11.67 12.42
CA THR A 215 35.48 -10.72 13.31
C THR A 215 34.54 -9.62 13.75
N ALA A 216 34.65 -9.18 15.01
CA ALA A 216 33.76 -8.21 15.65
C ALA A 216 33.40 -7.03 14.74
N GLU A 217 32.11 -6.88 14.44
CA GLU A 217 31.60 -5.93 13.43
C GLU A 217 30.36 -5.20 13.96
N ASP A 218 30.20 -3.93 13.56
CA ASP A 218 29.02 -3.13 13.85
C ASP A 218 28.00 -3.33 12.73
N PHE A 219 26.75 -3.59 13.10
CA PHE A 219 25.65 -3.80 12.16
C PHE A 219 24.61 -2.69 12.31
N LYS A 220 24.02 -2.27 11.21
CA LYS A 220 22.90 -1.33 11.17
C LYS A 220 21.69 -1.98 10.51
N VAL A 221 20.51 -1.71 11.05
CA VAL A 221 19.23 -2.16 10.49
C VAL A 221 18.23 -1.02 10.50
N ARG A 222 17.50 -0.91 9.41
CA ARG A 222 16.22 -0.21 9.36
C ARG A 222 15.22 -0.96 8.49
N VAL A 223 13.95 -0.60 8.65
CA VAL A 223 12.85 -1.09 7.82
C VAL A 223 12.00 0.10 7.38
N PHE A 224 11.43 0.03 6.18
CA PHE A 224 10.50 1.03 5.68
C PHE A 224 9.35 0.36 4.91
N ASP A 225 8.29 1.12 4.69
CA ASP A 225 7.11 0.66 3.97
C ASP A 225 7.39 0.77 2.47
N ARG A 226 6.88 -0.20 1.70
CA ARG A 226 7.01 -0.35 0.24
C ARG A 226 8.13 -1.31 -0.19
N VAL A 227 7.86 -1.97 -1.31
CA VAL A 227 8.83 -2.77 -2.05
C VAL A 227 8.91 -2.19 -3.45
N LEU A 228 10.04 -1.60 -3.80
CA LEU A 228 10.24 -0.95 -5.10
C LEU A 228 11.13 -1.81 -5.99
N GLN A 229 10.91 -1.77 -7.31
CA GLN A 229 11.61 -2.59 -8.30
C GLN A 229 13.13 -2.54 -8.16
N TYR A 230 13.69 -1.36 -7.88
CA TYR A 230 15.12 -1.10 -7.76
C TYR A 230 15.51 -0.71 -6.32
N ALA A 231 15.01 -1.48 -5.34
CA ALA A 231 15.17 -1.32 -3.90
C ALA A 231 14.56 -0.03 -3.30
N VAL A 232 14.95 1.13 -3.83
CA VAL A 232 14.56 2.47 -3.37
C VAL A 232 13.94 3.32 -4.49
N SER A 233 13.79 2.77 -5.70
CA SER A 233 13.22 3.47 -6.85
C SER A 233 12.51 2.51 -7.81
N GLY A 234 11.79 3.07 -8.79
CA GLY A 234 10.99 2.31 -9.75
C GLY A 234 9.57 2.02 -9.25
N ASP A 235 8.86 1.17 -9.99
CA ASP A 235 7.48 0.83 -9.67
C ASP A 235 7.39 -0.02 -8.41
N MET A 236 6.26 0.08 -7.73
CA MET A 236 6.01 -0.68 -6.51
C MET A 236 5.50 -2.08 -6.82
N LEU A 237 6.10 -3.08 -6.19
CA LEU A 237 5.64 -4.46 -6.17
C LEU A 237 4.63 -4.62 -5.04
N TYR A 238 3.43 -5.11 -5.33
CA TYR A 238 2.34 -5.14 -4.36
C TYR A 238 1.80 -6.53 -3.98
N ASP A 239 1.93 -7.54 -4.84
CA ASP A 239 1.14 -8.77 -4.69
C ASP A 239 1.91 -9.91 -4.03
N SER A 240 3.08 -10.24 -4.56
CA SER A 240 3.88 -11.41 -4.20
C SER A 240 4.89 -11.11 -3.11
N VAL A 241 4.74 -9.99 -2.40
CA VAL A 241 5.69 -9.49 -1.41
C VAL A 241 5.00 -9.16 -0.10
N VAL A 242 5.77 -9.09 0.97
CA VAL A 242 5.39 -8.34 2.17
C VAL A 242 5.73 -6.87 1.92
N TYR A 243 4.88 -5.93 2.33
CA TYR A 243 5.09 -4.48 2.13
C TYR A 243 6.20 -3.87 2.99
N LYS A 244 7.32 -4.58 3.16
CA LYS A 244 8.48 -4.20 3.96
C LYS A 244 9.75 -4.40 3.17
N THR A 245 10.60 -3.38 3.20
CA THR A 245 11.99 -3.50 2.77
C THR A 245 12.90 -3.30 3.99
N TRP A 246 13.69 -4.33 4.32
CA TRP A 246 14.74 -4.23 5.33
C TRP A 246 16.02 -3.76 4.66
N ASN A 247 16.60 -2.69 5.18
CA ASN A 247 17.91 -2.23 4.80
C ASN A 247 18.89 -2.51 5.93
N ILE A 248 19.83 -3.41 5.65
CA ILE A 248 20.74 -4.01 6.61
C ILE A 248 22.15 -3.88 6.07
N GLY A 249 23.07 -3.41 6.91
CA GLY A 249 24.46 -3.22 6.51
C GLY A 249 25.42 -3.49 7.66
N GLN A 250 26.66 -3.79 7.28
CA GLN A 250 27.82 -3.77 8.16
C GLN A 250 28.49 -2.40 8.08
N GLU A 251 29.31 -2.04 9.06
CA GLU A 251 30.12 -0.83 8.95
C GLU A 251 31.29 -1.01 7.97
N THR A 252 31.93 -2.19 8.00
CA THR A 252 32.96 -2.56 7.03
C THR A 252 32.45 -3.62 6.05
N ASN A 253 33.13 -3.78 4.91
CA ASN A 253 32.80 -4.82 3.93
C ASN A 253 33.33 -6.20 4.36
N SER A 254 32.88 -6.69 5.51
CA SER A 254 33.23 -8.01 6.02
C SER A 254 32.57 -9.14 5.22
N THR A 255 33.27 -10.26 5.09
CA THR A 255 32.77 -11.48 4.43
C THR A 255 32.30 -12.55 5.41
N GLY A 256 32.17 -12.22 6.71
CA GLY A 256 31.69 -13.16 7.72
C GLY A 256 30.30 -13.69 7.39
N LEU A 257 30.08 -14.99 7.64
CA LEU A 257 28.79 -15.62 7.37
C LEU A 257 27.73 -14.96 8.24
N THR A 258 26.61 -14.59 7.62
CA THR A 258 25.55 -13.85 8.29
C THR A 258 24.21 -14.52 8.03
N ALA A 259 23.53 -14.94 9.10
CA ALA A 259 22.14 -15.38 9.02
C ALA A 259 21.20 -14.26 9.46
N LEU A 260 20.20 -14.00 8.63
CA LEU A 260 19.14 -13.02 8.89
C LEU A 260 17.84 -13.74 9.20
N THR A 261 17.13 -13.27 10.22
CA THR A 261 15.74 -13.65 10.49
C THR A 261 14.86 -12.42 10.40
N LEU A 262 13.89 -12.41 9.48
CA LEU A 262 13.04 -11.24 9.20
C LEU A 262 11.58 -11.57 9.53
N GLN A 263 10.99 -10.77 10.42
CA GLN A 263 9.61 -10.91 10.87
C GLN A 263 8.75 -9.73 10.42
N HIS A 264 7.52 -10.01 10.02
CA HIS A 264 6.50 -9.00 9.67
C HIS A 264 5.15 -9.36 10.31
N LEU A 265 4.27 -8.36 10.47
CA LEU A 265 2.88 -8.60 10.81
C LEU A 265 2.14 -9.15 9.58
N ASN A 266 1.26 -10.13 9.77
CA ASN A 266 0.53 -10.76 8.66
C ASN A 266 -0.35 -9.78 7.88
N ALA A 267 -0.75 -8.66 8.50
CA ALA A 267 -1.49 -7.58 7.86
C ALA A 267 -0.69 -6.85 6.75
N ASP A 268 0.64 -6.99 6.75
CA ASP A 268 1.53 -6.39 5.75
C ASP A 268 1.76 -7.29 4.53
N GLU A 269 1.09 -8.44 4.46
CA GLU A 269 1.25 -9.37 3.35
C GLU A 269 0.47 -8.93 2.13
N GLY A 270 1.14 -8.89 0.98
CA GLY A 270 0.48 -8.82 -0.31
C GLY A 270 -0.45 -10.01 -0.52
N PRO A 271 -1.52 -9.85 -1.32
CA PRO A 271 -2.53 -10.89 -1.49
C PRO A 271 -1.97 -12.22 -2.03
N GLU A 272 -1.04 -12.22 -2.99
CA GLU A 272 -0.40 -13.45 -3.47
C GLU A 272 0.56 -14.03 -2.43
N TYR A 273 1.25 -13.17 -1.69
CA TYR A 273 2.14 -13.60 -0.61
C TYR A 273 1.38 -14.39 0.45
N SER A 274 0.24 -13.86 0.91
CA SER A 274 -0.51 -14.44 2.02
C SER A 274 -1.00 -15.86 1.73
N VAL A 275 -1.48 -16.14 0.51
CA VAL A 275 -1.94 -17.47 0.09
C VAL A 275 -0.81 -18.43 -0.25
N ASN A 276 0.37 -17.91 -0.65
CA ASN A 276 1.54 -18.71 -1.02
C ASN A 276 2.69 -18.62 -0.01
N ARG A 277 2.38 -18.35 1.26
CA ARG A 277 3.38 -18.16 2.33
C ARG A 277 4.31 -19.37 2.48
N ALA A 278 3.79 -20.57 2.26
CA ALA A 278 4.56 -21.83 2.29
C ALA A 278 5.66 -21.89 1.22
N ASN A 279 5.58 -21.09 0.15
CA ASN A 279 6.58 -21.01 -0.92
C ASN A 279 7.31 -19.66 -0.93
N SER A 280 7.34 -18.98 0.22
CA SER A 280 7.96 -17.66 0.35
C SER A 280 9.36 -17.72 0.98
N TYR A 281 10.15 -16.69 0.68
CA TYR A 281 11.57 -16.65 0.96
C TYR A 281 12.06 -15.20 1.14
N ILE A 282 13.24 -15.04 1.72
CA ILE A 282 13.94 -13.75 1.81
C ILE A 282 14.66 -13.53 0.48
N SER A 283 14.31 -12.46 -0.23
CA SER A 283 14.98 -12.02 -1.46
C SER A 283 15.94 -10.88 -1.16
N ARG A 284 17.14 -10.94 -1.73
CA ARG A 284 18.16 -9.88 -1.66
C ARG A 284 18.14 -9.09 -2.96
N PHE A 285 18.21 -7.76 -2.88
CA PHE A 285 18.48 -6.95 -4.04
C PHE A 285 19.95 -7.06 -4.44
N SER A 286 20.22 -7.47 -5.68
CA SER A 286 21.57 -7.57 -6.22
C SER A 286 21.55 -7.49 -7.75
N TYR A 287 22.60 -6.95 -8.35
CA TYR A 287 22.73 -6.87 -9.81
C TYR A 287 21.54 -6.18 -10.51
N GLY A 288 20.93 -5.18 -9.85
CA GLY A 288 19.82 -4.39 -10.41
C GLY A 288 18.44 -5.05 -10.32
N ALA A 289 18.29 -6.19 -9.62
CA ALA A 289 17.01 -6.85 -9.44
C ALA A 289 16.87 -7.52 -8.06
N TRP A 290 15.62 -7.78 -7.67
CA TRP A 290 15.32 -8.70 -6.57
C TRP A 290 15.63 -10.13 -6.99
N GLU A 291 16.41 -10.84 -6.18
CA GLU A 291 16.69 -12.25 -6.40
C GLU A 291 15.39 -13.06 -6.43
N VAL A 292 15.17 -13.80 -7.52
CA VAL A 292 14.03 -14.70 -7.66
C VAL A 292 14.45 -16.14 -7.40
N ARG A 293 13.78 -16.80 -6.47
CA ARG A 293 14.02 -18.20 -6.10
C ARG A 293 12.74 -19.03 -6.28
N LYS A 294 12.89 -20.27 -6.77
CA LYS A 294 11.78 -21.18 -7.09
C LYS A 294 11.78 -22.38 -6.15
N SER A 295 10.60 -22.79 -5.68
CA SER A 295 10.41 -23.97 -4.84
C SER A 295 11.26 -23.96 -3.57
N VAL A 296 11.37 -22.80 -2.93
CA VAL A 296 12.12 -22.61 -1.68
C VAL A 296 11.20 -22.10 -0.57
N ASN A 297 11.56 -22.45 0.66
CA ASN A 297 11.00 -21.90 1.88
C ASN A 297 12.16 -21.58 2.83
N ASP A 298 12.40 -20.30 3.09
CA ASP A 298 13.50 -19.88 4.00
C ASP A 298 13.07 -20.01 5.46
N ASN A 299 12.82 -21.25 5.89
CA ASN A 299 12.41 -21.60 7.24
C ASN A 299 11.28 -20.70 7.77
N MET A 300 10.15 -20.69 7.05
CA MET A 300 8.95 -19.96 7.45
C MET A 300 8.43 -20.49 8.79
N GLN A 301 8.27 -19.58 9.75
CA GLN A 301 7.75 -19.89 11.08
C GLN A 301 6.79 -18.80 11.54
N THR A 302 5.99 -19.09 12.57
CA THR A 302 5.23 -18.06 13.29
C THR A 302 6.20 -17.02 13.86
N GLY A 303 5.85 -15.74 13.77
CA GLY A 303 6.68 -14.65 14.29
C GLY A 303 6.76 -14.68 15.81
N THR A 304 7.98 -14.82 16.34
CA THR A 304 8.26 -14.89 17.78
C THR A 304 9.38 -13.95 18.24
N ILE A 305 9.86 -13.02 17.39
CA ILE A 305 10.86 -12.00 17.75
C ILE A 305 10.21 -10.93 18.62
N THR A 306 10.03 -11.24 19.90
CA THR A 306 9.41 -10.39 20.93
C THR A 306 9.78 -10.92 22.32
N THR A 307 9.76 -10.07 23.33
CA THR A 307 9.96 -10.48 24.74
C THR A 307 8.65 -10.75 25.49
N GLN A 308 7.51 -10.56 24.83
CA GLN A 308 6.15 -10.80 25.32
C GLN A 308 5.32 -11.51 24.24
N PRO A 309 4.23 -12.21 24.57
CA PRO A 309 3.35 -12.77 23.55
C PRO A 309 2.94 -11.72 22.51
N MET A 310 3.08 -12.04 21.23
CA MET A 310 2.57 -11.20 20.13
C MET A 310 1.06 -11.03 20.28
N GLN A 311 0.55 -9.81 20.16
CA GLN A 311 -0.89 -9.53 20.12
C GLN A 311 -1.42 -9.59 18.68
N GLU A 312 -0.59 -9.19 17.72
CA GLU A 312 -0.88 -9.29 16.30
C GLU A 312 -0.23 -10.54 15.68
N ALA A 313 -0.94 -11.23 14.78
CA ALA A 313 -0.39 -12.38 14.09
C ALA A 313 0.79 -11.98 13.20
N ALA A 314 1.91 -12.70 13.31
CA ALA A 314 3.13 -12.41 12.57
C ALA A 314 3.76 -13.67 11.98
N THR A 315 4.61 -13.48 10.99
CA THR A 315 5.36 -14.53 10.29
C THR A 315 6.83 -14.13 10.19
N MET A 316 7.73 -15.07 10.40
CA MET A 316 9.18 -14.87 10.21
C MET A 316 9.79 -15.88 9.25
N HIS A 317 10.95 -15.54 8.69
CA HIS A 317 11.76 -16.39 7.82
C HIS A 317 13.23 -16.23 8.22
N SER A 318 14.06 -17.23 7.98
CA SER A 318 15.50 -17.17 8.24
C SER A 318 16.34 -17.69 7.08
N ARG A 319 17.40 -16.95 6.73
CA ARG A 319 18.30 -17.27 5.61
C ARG A 319 19.75 -16.87 5.90
N GLY A 320 20.69 -17.74 5.51
CA GLY A 320 22.14 -17.48 5.55
C GLY A 320 22.69 -16.81 4.29
N PHE A 321 23.72 -15.98 4.46
CA PHE A 321 24.42 -15.24 3.40
C PHE A 321 25.94 -15.26 3.65
N ALA A 322 26.73 -15.29 2.58
CA ALA A 322 28.20 -15.26 2.63
C ALA A 322 28.81 -13.85 2.86
N GLY A 323 28.05 -12.97 3.50
CA GLY A 323 28.37 -11.55 3.67
C GLY A 323 27.28 -10.62 3.11
N LEU A 324 27.00 -9.53 3.85
CA LEU A 324 25.96 -8.56 3.48
C LEU A 324 26.55 -7.34 2.76
N GLY A 325 27.75 -6.89 3.14
CA GLY A 325 28.30 -5.61 2.72
C GLY A 325 27.71 -4.43 3.52
N THR A 326 28.09 -3.21 3.14
CA THR A 326 27.76 -2.00 3.92
C THR A 326 26.33 -1.49 3.77
N ASP A 327 25.64 -1.88 2.70
CA ASP A 327 24.27 -1.43 2.41
C ASP A 327 23.53 -2.45 1.54
N ALA A 328 22.81 -3.38 2.17
CA ALA A 328 22.02 -4.40 1.47
C ALA A 328 20.52 -4.22 1.74
N TYR A 329 19.72 -4.57 0.75
CA TYR A 329 18.26 -4.47 0.79
C TYR A 329 17.65 -5.86 0.66
N PHE A 330 16.66 -6.14 1.50
CA PHE A 330 15.97 -7.42 1.58
C PHE A 330 14.46 -7.21 1.62
N ILE A 331 13.74 -8.12 0.97
CA ILE A 331 12.29 -8.22 1.05
C ILE A 331 11.93 -9.67 1.32
N LYS A 332 10.66 -9.90 1.67
CA LYS A 332 10.08 -11.24 1.66
C LYS A 332 9.17 -11.34 0.46
N MET A 333 9.38 -12.36 -0.36
CA MET A 333 8.60 -12.58 -1.57
C MET A 333 8.23 -14.05 -1.74
N THR A 334 7.24 -14.32 -2.58
CA THR A 334 6.86 -15.67 -3.02
C THR A 334 6.96 -15.76 -4.53
N THR A 335 7.30 -16.94 -5.06
CA THR A 335 7.14 -17.22 -6.49
C THR A 335 5.81 -17.92 -6.71
N GLY A 336 4.75 -17.12 -6.86
CA GLY A 336 3.44 -17.65 -7.21
C GLY A 336 3.46 -18.25 -8.63
N THR A 337 3.46 -19.58 -8.75
CA THR A 337 3.19 -20.26 -10.03
C THR A 337 1.69 -20.46 -10.26
N ALA A 338 0.82 -20.15 -9.31
CA ALA A 338 -0.64 -20.08 -9.41
C ALA A 338 -1.10 -19.09 -8.33
N SER A 339 -2.02 -18.15 -8.53
CA SER A 339 -3.43 -18.51 -8.52
C SER A 339 -4.36 -17.28 -8.56
N TYR A 340 -3.99 -16.16 -9.17
CA TYR A 340 -4.98 -15.10 -9.42
C TYR A 340 -5.17 -14.82 -10.89
N LEU A 341 -6.45 -14.77 -11.26
CA LEU A 341 -6.92 -14.18 -12.49
C LEU A 341 -6.55 -12.69 -12.44
N PRO A 342 -6.24 -12.06 -13.60
CA PRO A 342 -5.82 -10.65 -13.62
C PRO A 342 -6.85 -9.70 -12.99
N VAL A 343 -8.10 -10.13 -12.91
CA VAL A 343 -9.22 -9.31 -12.44
C VAL A 343 -10.36 -10.18 -11.92
N ASP A 344 -11.17 -9.62 -11.02
CA ASP A 344 -12.54 -10.06 -10.75
C ASP A 344 -13.54 -9.13 -11.44
N ILE A 345 -14.18 -9.62 -12.51
CA ILE A 345 -15.25 -8.89 -13.23
C ILE A 345 -16.59 -9.25 -12.57
N VAL A 346 -17.17 -8.31 -11.83
CA VAL A 346 -18.43 -8.53 -11.10
C VAL A 346 -19.66 -8.09 -11.88
N TYR A 347 -19.46 -7.26 -12.91
CA TYR A 347 -20.51 -6.80 -13.78
C TYR A 347 -19.95 -6.66 -15.19
N PHE A 348 -20.69 -7.18 -16.15
CA PHE A 348 -20.47 -6.91 -17.57
C PHE A 348 -21.82 -6.88 -18.25
N ASN A 349 -22.07 -5.85 -19.05
CA ASN A 349 -23.26 -5.72 -19.86
C ASN A 349 -22.92 -5.08 -21.21
N ALA A 350 -23.72 -5.41 -22.22
CA ALA A 350 -23.63 -4.82 -23.55
C ALA A 350 -25.05 -4.53 -24.07
N TYR A 351 -25.26 -3.37 -24.67
CA TYR A 351 -26.57 -3.03 -25.24
C TYR A 351 -26.43 -2.11 -26.44
N ARG A 352 -27.35 -2.30 -27.40
CA ARG A 352 -27.36 -1.53 -28.64
C ARG A 352 -28.00 -0.16 -28.40
N VAL A 353 -27.26 0.92 -28.69
CA VAL A 353 -27.73 2.31 -28.52
C VAL A 353 -28.14 2.97 -29.84
N SER A 354 -27.63 2.48 -30.96
CA SER A 354 -28.10 2.86 -32.29
C SER A 354 -27.99 1.69 -33.26
N TYR A 355 -28.43 1.89 -34.51
CA TYR A 355 -28.27 0.85 -35.54
C TYR A 355 -26.81 0.49 -35.80
N ALA A 356 -25.85 1.36 -35.48
CA ALA A 356 -24.43 1.17 -35.73
C ALA A 356 -23.56 1.13 -34.48
N LEU A 357 -24.13 1.26 -33.28
CA LEU A 357 -23.37 1.41 -32.04
C LEU A 357 -23.89 0.49 -30.94
N VAL A 358 -22.95 -0.19 -30.27
CA VAL A 358 -23.19 -0.99 -29.08
C VAL A 358 -22.31 -0.46 -27.95
N ASP A 359 -22.92 -0.18 -26.82
CA ASP A 359 -22.21 0.22 -25.61
C ASP A 359 -21.91 -1.01 -24.75
N LEU A 360 -20.68 -1.08 -24.25
CA LEU A 360 -20.19 -2.10 -23.35
C LEU A 360 -19.75 -1.45 -22.04
N LEU A 361 -20.21 -1.98 -20.93
CA LEU A 361 -19.90 -1.51 -19.57
C LEU A 361 -19.47 -2.69 -18.72
N TRP A 362 -18.37 -2.55 -17.99
CA TRP A 362 -17.97 -3.55 -17.00
C TRP A 362 -17.39 -2.90 -15.75
N THR A 363 -17.50 -3.63 -14.65
CA THR A 363 -16.98 -3.22 -13.34
C THR A 363 -16.09 -4.32 -12.78
N THR A 364 -14.94 -3.93 -12.30
CA THR A 364 -13.99 -4.80 -11.59
C THR A 364 -14.09 -4.53 -10.10
N THR A 365 -14.00 -5.54 -9.24
CA THR A 365 -13.86 -5.32 -7.77
C THR A 365 -12.40 -5.36 -7.31
N ARG A 366 -11.56 -6.04 -8.08
CA ARG A 366 -10.14 -6.16 -7.82
C ARG A 366 -9.41 -6.39 -9.14
N GLU A 367 -8.27 -5.74 -9.29
CA GLU A 367 -7.32 -5.95 -10.39
C GLU A 367 -5.96 -6.30 -9.79
N THR A 368 -5.31 -7.32 -10.34
CA THR A 368 -4.01 -7.80 -9.89
C THR A 368 -3.14 -8.05 -11.10
N ASN A 369 -2.14 -7.20 -11.29
CA ASN A 369 -1.25 -7.24 -12.44
C ASN A 369 -1.99 -7.20 -13.79
N ASN A 370 -3.15 -6.55 -13.83
CA ASN A 370 -3.93 -6.39 -15.05
C ASN A 370 -3.24 -5.37 -15.95
N SER A 371 -3.16 -5.64 -17.24
CA SER A 371 -2.57 -4.73 -18.22
C SER A 371 -3.68 -4.07 -19.04
N VAL A 372 -4.49 -4.89 -19.69
CA VAL A 372 -5.50 -4.43 -20.65
C VAL A 372 -6.75 -5.30 -20.60
N PHE A 373 -7.87 -4.72 -21.03
CA PHE A 373 -9.09 -5.42 -21.39
C PHE A 373 -9.19 -5.49 -22.91
N GLU A 374 -9.14 -6.69 -23.48
CA GLU A 374 -9.48 -6.92 -24.87
C GLU A 374 -10.99 -7.12 -25.00
N ILE A 375 -11.63 -6.31 -25.84
CA ILE A 375 -13.06 -6.45 -26.14
C ILE A 375 -13.16 -7.38 -27.33
N GLU A 376 -13.90 -8.47 -27.16
CA GLU A 376 -14.08 -9.47 -28.19
C GLU A 376 -15.55 -9.57 -28.60
N ARG A 377 -15.78 -9.67 -29.90
CA ARG A 377 -17.10 -9.80 -30.53
C ARG A 377 -17.14 -11.03 -31.42
N MET A 378 -18.27 -11.72 -31.43
CA MET A 378 -18.64 -12.73 -32.40
C MET A 378 -20.01 -12.38 -32.96
N LEU A 379 -20.17 -12.37 -34.28
CA LEU A 379 -21.47 -12.19 -34.93
C LEU A 379 -22.17 -13.56 -35.09
N ASP A 380 -23.50 -13.58 -35.22
CA ASP A 380 -24.26 -14.83 -35.38
C ASP A 380 -23.94 -15.66 -36.65
N ASN A 381 -23.24 -15.06 -37.61
CA ASN A 381 -22.73 -15.73 -38.81
C ASN A 381 -21.24 -16.11 -38.70
N GLU A 382 -20.62 -15.89 -37.53
CA GLU A 382 -19.23 -16.22 -37.25
C GLU A 382 -19.13 -17.38 -36.25
N THR A 383 -17.99 -18.08 -36.25
CA THR A 383 -17.73 -19.23 -35.36
C THR A 383 -16.71 -18.93 -34.27
N GLU A 384 -16.12 -17.73 -34.26
CA GLU A 384 -15.06 -17.36 -33.34
C GLU A 384 -15.18 -15.90 -32.88
N PHE A 385 -14.74 -15.64 -31.65
CA PHE A 385 -14.63 -14.28 -31.11
C PHE A 385 -13.39 -13.59 -31.71
N LYS A 386 -13.58 -12.36 -32.18
CA LYS A 386 -12.52 -11.50 -32.72
C LYS A 386 -12.36 -10.28 -31.85
N LYS A 387 -11.11 -9.84 -31.65
CA LYS A 387 -10.83 -8.60 -30.93
C LYS A 387 -11.30 -7.40 -31.75
N VAL A 388 -12.15 -6.57 -31.16
CA VAL A 388 -12.68 -5.33 -31.75
C VAL A 388 -12.18 -4.07 -31.05
N GLY A 389 -11.60 -4.21 -29.85
CA GLY A 389 -11.07 -3.08 -29.10
C GLY A 389 -10.12 -3.49 -27.99
N THR A 390 -9.43 -2.50 -27.44
CA THR A 390 -8.59 -2.65 -26.26
C THR A 390 -8.76 -1.42 -25.38
N VAL A 391 -8.92 -1.64 -24.08
CA VAL A 391 -9.02 -0.58 -23.07
C VAL A 391 -7.97 -0.86 -22.01
N ASP A 392 -7.08 0.10 -21.77
CA ASP A 392 -6.08 0.00 -20.71
C ASP A 392 -6.75 -0.09 -19.34
N THR A 393 -6.10 -0.77 -18.41
CA THR A 393 -6.52 -0.74 -17.01
C THR A 393 -6.51 0.70 -16.48
N LYS A 394 -7.52 1.05 -15.68
CA LYS A 394 -7.54 2.29 -14.88
C LYS A 394 -6.78 2.13 -13.56
N ALA A 395 -6.40 0.90 -13.21
CA ALA A 395 -5.69 0.58 -11.99
C ALA A 395 -4.21 1.03 -12.12
N PRO A 396 -3.72 1.95 -11.26
CA PRO A 396 -2.32 2.35 -11.30
C PRO A 396 -1.39 1.15 -11.14
N GLY A 397 -0.48 0.95 -12.10
CA GLY A 397 0.42 -0.20 -12.12
C GLY A 397 -0.27 -1.56 -12.30
N GLY A 398 -1.54 -1.60 -12.70
CA GLY A 398 -2.31 -2.84 -12.87
C GLY A 398 -2.91 -3.42 -11.59
N TYR A 399 -2.93 -2.65 -10.49
CA TYR A 399 -3.42 -3.10 -9.19
C TYR A 399 -4.52 -2.19 -8.62
N SER A 400 -5.65 -2.79 -8.24
CA SER A 400 -6.72 -2.11 -7.52
C SER A 400 -7.42 -3.08 -6.58
N THR A 401 -7.71 -2.64 -5.36
CA THR A 401 -8.61 -3.32 -4.42
C THR A 401 -9.96 -2.61 -4.31
N SER A 402 -10.17 -1.58 -5.13
CA SER A 402 -11.38 -0.77 -5.21
C SER A 402 -12.11 -1.02 -6.52
N LYS A 403 -13.42 -0.71 -6.55
CA LYS A 403 -14.20 -0.87 -7.76
C LYS A 403 -13.76 0.11 -8.84
N LEU A 404 -13.55 -0.38 -10.05
CA LEU A 404 -13.27 0.43 -11.22
C LEU A 404 -14.28 0.12 -12.32
N ASP A 405 -14.89 1.18 -12.86
CA ASP A 405 -15.87 1.10 -13.93
C ASP A 405 -15.23 1.45 -15.26
N TYR A 406 -15.63 0.71 -16.29
CA TYR A 406 -15.07 0.81 -17.63
C TYR A 406 -16.18 0.90 -18.68
N TYR A 407 -15.82 1.49 -19.81
CA TYR A 407 -16.72 1.72 -20.93
C TYR A 407 -15.98 1.53 -22.25
N PHE A 408 -16.65 0.91 -23.21
CA PHE A 408 -16.21 0.84 -24.59
C PHE A 408 -17.42 0.91 -25.52
N GLN A 409 -17.32 1.68 -26.61
CA GLN A 409 -18.35 1.72 -27.64
C GLN A 409 -17.84 1.02 -28.89
N ASP A 410 -18.53 -0.04 -29.29
CA ASP A 410 -18.23 -0.76 -30.51
C ASP A 410 -19.05 -0.21 -31.69
N ILE A 411 -18.36 0.05 -32.81
CA ILE A 411 -19.01 0.40 -34.08
C ILE A 411 -19.41 -0.91 -34.76
N ASN A 412 -20.70 -1.20 -34.68
CA ASN A 412 -21.30 -2.44 -35.15
C ASN A 412 -22.66 -2.18 -35.81
N ASP A 413 -22.65 -2.09 -37.14
CA ASP A 413 -23.83 -1.96 -37.97
C ASP A 413 -24.44 -3.30 -38.42
N TYR A 414 -24.02 -4.40 -37.79
CA TYR A 414 -24.54 -5.72 -38.08
C TYR A 414 -26.00 -5.86 -37.64
N ASP A 415 -26.86 -6.19 -38.60
CA ASP A 415 -28.31 -6.33 -38.44
C ASP A 415 -28.74 -7.72 -37.92
N GLY A 416 -27.81 -8.49 -37.33
CA GLY A 416 -28.05 -9.77 -36.66
C GLY A 416 -27.69 -9.73 -35.17
N TRP A 417 -27.68 -10.91 -34.53
CA TRP A 417 -27.20 -11.01 -33.16
C TRP A 417 -25.69 -10.83 -33.09
N SER A 418 -25.23 -10.16 -32.04
CA SER A 418 -23.82 -9.99 -31.71
C SER A 418 -23.58 -10.47 -30.29
N TYR A 419 -22.48 -11.18 -30.08
CA TYR A 419 -22.07 -11.74 -28.80
C TYR A 419 -20.80 -11.03 -28.37
N TYR A 420 -20.76 -10.53 -27.14
CA TYR A 420 -19.60 -9.83 -26.60
C TYR A 420 -19.08 -10.52 -25.35
N ARG A 421 -17.77 -10.43 -25.15
CA ARG A 421 -17.10 -10.75 -23.88
C ARG A 421 -15.91 -9.84 -23.68
N ILE A 422 -15.51 -9.68 -22.42
CA ILE A 422 -14.28 -9.01 -22.04
C ILE A 422 -13.23 -10.08 -21.75
N ARG A 423 -12.03 -9.92 -22.32
CA ARG A 423 -10.85 -10.71 -21.99
C ARG A 423 -9.85 -9.81 -21.28
N ALA A 424 -9.72 -9.95 -19.97
CA ALA A 424 -8.72 -9.21 -19.20
C ALA A 424 -7.39 -9.94 -19.24
N VAL A 425 -6.29 -9.23 -19.51
CA VAL A 425 -4.96 -9.81 -19.76
C VAL A 425 -3.94 -9.19 -18.81
N SER A 426 -3.19 -10.03 -18.10
CA SER A 426 -2.10 -9.59 -17.23
C SER A 426 -0.84 -9.22 -18.01
N THR A 427 0.09 -8.49 -17.37
CA THR A 427 1.44 -8.26 -17.94
C THR A 427 2.22 -9.58 -18.14
N THR A 428 1.84 -10.65 -17.44
CA THR A 428 2.42 -12.00 -17.55
C THR A 428 1.76 -12.88 -18.62
N GLY A 429 0.76 -12.36 -19.36
CA GLY A 429 0.05 -13.06 -20.42
C GLY A 429 -1.07 -14.01 -19.94
N ARG A 430 -1.36 -14.06 -18.64
CA ARG A 430 -2.55 -14.76 -18.11
C ARG A 430 -3.79 -13.96 -18.45
N TYR A 431 -4.92 -14.64 -18.60
CA TYR A 431 -6.17 -13.97 -18.91
C TYR A 431 -7.38 -14.64 -18.25
N VAL A 432 -8.45 -13.85 -18.12
CA VAL A 432 -9.78 -14.31 -17.70
C VAL A 432 -10.83 -13.70 -18.62
N TYR A 433 -11.91 -14.44 -18.86
CA TYR A 433 -13.06 -13.96 -19.61
C TYR A 433 -14.19 -13.57 -18.68
N SER A 434 -14.96 -12.55 -19.06
CA SER A 434 -16.31 -12.34 -18.51
C SER A 434 -17.28 -13.39 -19.04
N ASP A 435 -18.49 -13.39 -18.48
CA ASP A 435 -19.66 -13.99 -19.15
C ASP A 435 -19.87 -13.38 -20.55
N VAL A 436 -20.54 -14.12 -21.42
CA VAL A 436 -20.95 -13.63 -22.75
C VAL A 436 -22.25 -12.83 -22.62
N ARG A 437 -22.31 -11.68 -23.29
CA ARG A 437 -23.52 -10.86 -23.41
C ARG A 437 -24.01 -10.83 -24.84
N GLU A 438 -25.28 -11.17 -25.01
CA GLU A 438 -25.96 -11.18 -26.30
C GLU A 438 -26.62 -9.83 -26.55
N VAL A 439 -26.40 -9.28 -27.74
CA VAL A 439 -26.96 -8.02 -28.19
C VAL A 439 -27.74 -8.26 -29.47
N GLY A 440 -29.06 -8.14 -29.37
CA GLY A 440 -29.95 -8.29 -30.50
C GLY A 440 -29.84 -7.14 -31.51
N PRO A 441 -30.39 -7.32 -32.71
CA PRO A 441 -30.45 -6.26 -33.70
C PRO A 441 -31.44 -5.16 -33.29
N LEU A 442 -31.18 -3.93 -33.75
CA LEU A 442 -32.14 -2.84 -33.60
C LEU A 442 -33.08 -2.84 -34.81
N VAL A 443 -34.35 -3.17 -34.57
CA VAL A 443 -35.36 -3.12 -35.63
C VAL A 443 -35.64 -1.67 -36.02
N GLN A 444 -35.43 -1.35 -37.29
CA GLN A 444 -35.73 -0.04 -37.85
C GLN A 444 -36.32 -0.17 -39.25
N ALA A 445 -37.41 0.56 -39.53
CA ALA A 445 -37.96 0.71 -40.87
C ALA A 445 -37.94 2.19 -41.27
N LYS A 446 -37.47 2.48 -42.49
CA LYS A 446 -37.45 3.81 -43.08
C LYS A 446 -38.21 3.79 -44.40
N VAL A 447 -39.07 4.79 -44.58
CA VAL A 447 -39.80 5.03 -45.83
C VAL A 447 -39.38 6.37 -46.39
N PHE A 448 -38.78 6.39 -47.59
CA PHE A 448 -38.23 7.61 -48.17
C PHE A 448 -38.22 7.60 -49.72
N PRO A 449 -38.33 8.78 -50.37
CA PRO A 449 -38.75 10.03 -49.76
C PRO A 449 -40.21 9.94 -49.29
N ASN A 450 -40.57 10.73 -48.28
CA ASN A 450 -41.94 10.84 -47.80
C ASN A 450 -42.13 12.27 -47.26
N PRO A 451 -42.86 13.18 -47.97
CA PRO A 451 -43.71 12.92 -49.14
C PRO A 451 -42.96 12.49 -50.43
N ASN A 452 -43.68 11.94 -51.42
CA ASN A 452 -43.14 11.46 -52.71
C ASN A 452 -44.06 11.71 -53.92
N GLN A 453 -43.55 11.54 -55.13
CA GLN A 453 -44.26 11.68 -56.42
C GLN A 453 -44.61 10.31 -57.03
N GLY A 454 -45.32 9.49 -56.27
CA GLY A 454 -45.83 8.18 -56.71
C GLY A 454 -44.82 7.04 -56.59
N GLN A 455 -43.60 7.32 -56.11
CA GLN A 455 -42.54 6.34 -55.91
C GLN A 455 -41.79 6.55 -54.60
N PHE A 456 -41.62 5.48 -53.82
CA PHE A 456 -40.87 5.52 -52.57
C PHE A 456 -40.20 4.17 -52.30
N LYS A 457 -39.22 4.19 -51.39
CA LYS A 457 -38.45 3.04 -50.97
C LYS A 457 -38.76 2.71 -49.52
N VAL A 458 -38.85 1.41 -49.23
CA VAL A 458 -39.00 0.87 -47.88
C VAL A 458 -37.73 0.10 -47.57
N LYS A 459 -36.94 0.59 -46.61
CA LYS A 459 -35.74 -0.08 -46.11
C LYS A 459 -35.99 -0.56 -44.69
N VAL A 460 -35.78 -1.84 -44.45
CA VAL A 460 -35.91 -2.47 -43.13
C VAL A 460 -34.56 -3.01 -42.70
N ARG A 461 -34.25 -2.81 -41.41
CA ARG A 461 -33.06 -3.31 -40.72
C ARG A 461 -33.44 -4.06 -39.47
N GLY A 462 -32.58 -5.00 -39.08
CA GLY A 462 -32.74 -5.80 -37.87
C GLY A 462 -33.86 -6.84 -37.89
N ILE A 463 -34.51 -7.06 -39.04
CA ILE A 463 -35.49 -8.14 -39.24
C ILE A 463 -35.00 -9.05 -40.37
N ARG A 464 -34.71 -10.31 -40.01
CA ARG A 464 -34.29 -11.35 -40.97
C ARG A 464 -35.40 -12.31 -41.37
N THR A 465 -36.52 -12.31 -40.64
CA THR A 465 -37.69 -13.11 -41.00
C THR A 465 -38.44 -12.45 -42.16
N PRO A 466 -39.11 -13.23 -43.04
CA PRO A 466 -39.90 -12.67 -44.11
C PRO A 466 -41.01 -11.74 -43.57
N LEU A 467 -41.13 -10.56 -44.17
CA LEU A 467 -42.15 -9.57 -43.90
C LEU A 467 -43.10 -9.43 -45.10
N ILE A 468 -44.35 -9.09 -44.81
CA ILE A 468 -45.32 -8.64 -45.80
C ILE A 468 -45.43 -7.12 -45.68
N VAL A 469 -45.14 -6.42 -46.77
CA VAL A 469 -45.38 -4.98 -46.92
C VAL A 469 -46.79 -4.80 -47.47
N GLN A 470 -47.66 -4.15 -46.71
CA GLN A 470 -49.02 -3.83 -47.14
C GLN A 470 -49.20 -2.32 -47.15
N VAL A 471 -49.83 -1.79 -48.20
CA VAL A 471 -50.18 -0.38 -48.30
C VAL A 471 -51.68 -0.28 -48.43
N PHE A 472 -52.27 0.55 -47.57
CA PHE A 472 -53.71 0.80 -47.52
C PHE A 472 -54.00 2.26 -47.83
N ASP A 473 -55.10 2.54 -48.52
CA ASP A 473 -55.60 3.90 -48.66
C ASP A 473 -56.35 4.39 -47.39
N THR A 474 -56.88 5.60 -47.43
CA THR A 474 -57.65 6.18 -46.31
C THR A 474 -58.98 5.49 -46.02
N TRP A 475 -59.49 4.69 -46.96
CA TRP A 475 -60.69 3.87 -46.78
C TRP A 475 -60.37 2.44 -46.29
N GLY A 476 -59.09 2.13 -46.06
CA GLY A 476 -58.64 0.82 -45.61
C GLY A 476 -58.54 -0.23 -46.72
N GLN A 477 -58.67 0.16 -47.99
CA GLN A 477 -58.48 -0.76 -49.11
C GLN A 477 -56.99 -1.03 -49.31
N GLN A 478 -56.60 -2.30 -49.41
CA GLN A 478 -55.23 -2.69 -49.69
C GLN A 478 -54.88 -2.42 -51.15
N VAL A 479 -54.05 -1.42 -51.41
CA VAL A 479 -53.63 -1.00 -52.75
C VAL A 479 -52.34 -1.65 -53.22
N ARG A 480 -51.46 -2.08 -52.30
CA ARG A 480 -50.25 -2.86 -52.60
C ARG A 480 -50.02 -3.93 -51.56
N LYS A 481 -49.43 -5.05 -51.99
CA LYS A 481 -48.93 -6.13 -51.15
C LYS A 481 -47.68 -6.73 -51.77
N LEU A 482 -46.59 -6.75 -51.02
CA LEU A 482 -45.30 -7.28 -51.44
C LEU A 482 -44.70 -8.11 -50.29
N GLU A 483 -43.83 -9.06 -50.61
CA GLU A 483 -43.01 -9.73 -49.60
C GLU A 483 -41.58 -9.19 -49.66
N MET A 484 -40.94 -9.07 -48.50
CA MET A 484 -39.52 -8.73 -48.37
C MET A 484 -38.87 -9.62 -47.33
N THR A 485 -37.58 -9.93 -47.48
CA THR A 485 -36.84 -10.76 -46.54
C THR A 485 -35.44 -10.18 -46.33
N GLY A 486 -35.05 -9.95 -45.07
CA GLY A 486 -33.73 -9.42 -44.73
C GLY A 486 -33.54 -7.95 -45.11
N GLU A 487 -32.27 -7.54 -45.33
CA GLU A 487 -31.87 -6.20 -45.77
C GLU A 487 -32.19 -5.96 -47.26
N THR A 488 -33.46 -6.06 -47.64
CA THR A 488 -33.91 -5.66 -48.98
C THR A 488 -34.56 -4.29 -48.94
N GLU A 489 -34.13 -3.41 -49.83
CA GLU A 489 -34.88 -2.20 -50.18
C GLU A 489 -35.95 -2.58 -51.19
N VAL A 490 -37.21 -2.34 -50.85
CA VAL A 490 -38.32 -2.53 -51.78
C VAL A 490 -38.75 -1.17 -52.32
N GLN A 491 -38.72 -1.05 -53.64
CA GLN A 491 -39.23 0.12 -54.33
C GLN A 491 -40.70 -0.09 -54.69
N ILE A 492 -41.55 0.86 -54.29
CA ILE A 492 -42.96 0.92 -54.65
C ILE A 492 -43.11 2.08 -55.62
N LYS A 493 -43.77 1.83 -56.76
CA LYS A 493 -43.96 2.79 -57.86
C LYS A 493 -45.44 2.88 -58.25
N ASP A 494 -45.74 3.88 -59.08
CA ASP A 494 -47.03 4.10 -59.72
C ASP A 494 -48.18 4.17 -58.70
N MET A 495 -47.92 4.84 -57.58
CA MET A 495 -48.93 5.11 -56.56
C MET A 495 -49.64 6.42 -56.93
N PRO A 496 -50.98 6.44 -57.04
CA PRO A 496 -51.72 7.67 -57.26
C PRO A 496 -51.50 8.70 -56.14
N LYS A 497 -51.74 9.97 -56.45
CA LYS A 497 -51.81 11.03 -55.45
C LYS A 497 -52.78 10.68 -54.33
N GLY A 498 -52.32 10.74 -53.09
CA GLY A 498 -53.12 10.34 -51.94
C GLY A 498 -52.32 10.17 -50.65
N THR A 499 -53.04 9.90 -49.56
CA THR A 499 -52.45 9.49 -48.29
C THR A 499 -52.66 7.99 -48.10
N TYR A 500 -51.61 7.31 -47.68
CA TYR A 500 -51.60 5.87 -47.46
C TYR A 500 -51.07 5.52 -46.07
N VAL A 501 -51.46 4.35 -45.58
CA VAL A 501 -50.88 3.71 -44.41
C VAL A 501 -50.08 2.50 -44.88
N LEU A 502 -48.79 2.49 -44.58
CA LEU A 502 -47.90 1.36 -44.81
C LEU A 502 -47.77 0.54 -43.53
N VAL A 503 -48.01 -0.77 -43.64
CA VAL A 503 -47.91 -1.73 -42.54
C VAL A 503 -46.92 -2.83 -42.93
N LEU A 504 -45.96 -3.09 -42.04
CA LEU A 504 -45.07 -4.25 -42.12
C LEU A 504 -45.55 -5.31 -41.14
N THR A 505 -45.69 -6.55 -41.60
CA THR A 505 -46.20 -7.67 -40.79
C THR A 505 -45.30 -8.88 -40.95
N HIS A 506 -44.98 -9.58 -39.86
CA HIS A 506 -44.26 -10.86 -39.94
C HIS A 506 -45.08 -11.89 -40.73
N LYS A 507 -44.47 -12.53 -41.74
CA LYS A 507 -45.16 -13.45 -42.67
C LYS A 507 -45.82 -14.62 -41.95
N GLU A 508 -45.14 -15.20 -40.97
CA GLU A 508 -45.59 -16.38 -40.23
C GLU A 508 -46.59 -16.01 -39.12
N SER A 509 -46.17 -15.16 -38.19
CA SER A 509 -46.98 -14.84 -36.99
C SER A 509 -48.13 -13.87 -37.26
N LYS A 510 -48.16 -13.22 -38.43
CA LYS A 510 -49.10 -12.16 -38.79
C LYS A 510 -49.11 -10.97 -37.81
N LYS A 511 -48.11 -10.86 -36.93
CA LYS A 511 -47.98 -9.72 -36.01
C LYS A 511 -47.42 -8.51 -36.75
N GLN A 512 -48.00 -7.35 -36.48
CA GLN A 512 -47.52 -6.06 -36.99
C GLN A 512 -46.12 -5.77 -36.43
N ALA A 513 -45.17 -5.49 -37.32
CA ALA A 513 -43.79 -5.11 -37.00
C ALA A 513 -43.58 -3.60 -37.04
N TYR A 514 -44.24 -2.88 -37.95
CA TYR A 514 -44.10 -1.43 -38.11
C TYR A 514 -45.30 -0.84 -38.86
N VAL A 515 -45.63 0.42 -38.59
CA VAL A 515 -46.66 1.18 -39.31
C VAL A 515 -46.21 2.62 -39.52
N THR A 516 -46.48 3.19 -40.69
CA THR A 516 -46.23 4.61 -40.96
C THR A 516 -47.18 5.19 -42.00
N LYS A 517 -47.35 6.51 -41.99
CA LYS A 517 -48.10 7.27 -43.00
C LYS A 517 -47.19 7.55 -44.19
N VAL A 518 -47.70 7.35 -45.41
CA VAL A 518 -47.00 7.70 -46.66
C VAL A 518 -47.85 8.71 -47.43
N VAL A 519 -47.24 9.80 -47.89
CA VAL A 519 -47.94 10.87 -48.62
C VAL A 519 -47.41 10.94 -50.06
N VAL A 520 -48.32 10.78 -51.01
CA VAL A 520 -48.06 10.91 -52.45
C VAL A 520 -48.68 12.22 -52.93
N ILE A 521 -47.88 13.13 -53.47
CA ILE A 521 -48.29 14.51 -53.79
C ILE A 521 -48.60 14.74 -55.28
N GLU A 522 -48.12 13.86 -56.16
CA GLU A 522 -48.33 13.90 -57.62
C GLU A 522 -48.66 12.51 -58.17
#